data_AF-L8JDH0-F1
#
_entry.id   AF-L8JDH0-F1
#
_cell.length_a   1.000
_cell.length_b   1.000
_cell.length_c   1.000
_cell.angle_alpha   90.00
_cell.angle_beta   90.00
_cell.angle_gamma   90.00
#
_symmetry.space_group_name_H-M   'P 1'
#
loop_
_entity.id
_entity.type
_entity.pdbx_description
1 polymer ?
#
loop_
_entity_poly.entity_id
_entity_poly.type
_entity_poly.pdbx_seq_one_letter_code
_entity_poly.pdbx_strand_id
1 'polypeptide(L)'
;MHKMIEMVKALKGIGVQFDEKNLKECLHQYEIKQHARELIDLAKKKELDLSKDIVKASIAAVIINYDDLKDDLEASMFNLMKVSDPIILKTIKKTEEFKQLLYILGEAVDRRSYYSQKHSY
;
A
#
# COMPACT_ATOMS: atom_id res chain seq x y z
N MET A 1 -6.08 -6.66 -14.71
CA MET A 1 -6.73 -5.38 -15.07
C MET A 1 -7.89 -5.57 -16.07
N HIS A 2 -7.70 -6.27 -17.20
CA HIS A 2 -8.75 -6.48 -18.23
C HIS A 2 -10.07 -7.07 -17.71
N LYS A 3 -10.06 -8.17 -16.96
CA LYS A 3 -11.28 -8.78 -16.42
C LYS A 3 -12.12 -7.85 -15.53
N MET A 4 -11.47 -6.95 -14.80
CA MET A 4 -12.15 -6.03 -13.90
C MET A 4 -12.83 -4.90 -14.66
N ILE A 5 -12.20 -4.42 -15.74
CA ILE A 5 -12.78 -3.42 -16.66
C ILE A 5 -14.03 -3.98 -17.34
N GLU A 6 -14.02 -5.26 -17.74
CA GLU A 6 -15.18 -5.93 -18.33
C GLU A 6 -16.34 -6.07 -17.33
N MET A 7 -16.06 -6.46 -16.08
CA MET A 7 -17.10 -6.53 -15.03
C MET A 7 -17.71 -5.15 -14.72
N VAL A 8 -16.90 -4.08 -14.64
CA VAL A 8 -17.42 -2.72 -14.42
C VAL A 8 -18.32 -2.28 -15.58
N LYS A 9 -17.95 -2.60 -16.84
CA LYS A 9 -18.79 -2.32 -18.01
C LYS A 9 -20.10 -3.10 -17.98
N ALA A 10 -20.07 -4.38 -17.59
CA ALA A 10 -21.27 -5.20 -17.46
C ALA A 10 -22.24 -4.64 -16.40
N LEU A 11 -21.71 -4.20 -15.25
CA LEU A 11 -22.50 -3.58 -14.18
C LEU A 11 -23.11 -2.23 -14.60
N LYS A 12 -22.37 -1.40 -15.35
CA LYS A 12 -22.93 -0.19 -15.96
C LYS A 12 -24.07 -0.52 -16.94
N GLY A 13 -23.93 -1.62 -17.71
CA GLY A 13 -24.94 -2.09 -18.66
C GLY A 13 -26.28 -2.47 -18.04
N ILE A 14 -26.29 -2.88 -16.76
CA ILE A 14 -27.53 -3.18 -16.00
C ILE A 14 -28.01 -2.00 -15.14
N GLY A 15 -27.43 -0.81 -15.32
CA GLY A 15 -27.87 0.43 -14.66
C GLY A 15 -27.21 0.73 -13.32
N VAL A 16 -26.15 0.02 -12.92
CA VAL A 16 -25.39 0.37 -11.70
C VAL A 16 -24.67 1.70 -11.94
N GLN A 17 -25.02 2.72 -11.16
CA GLN A 17 -24.29 3.98 -11.12
C GLN A 17 -23.11 3.85 -10.14
N PHE A 18 -21.92 4.16 -10.64
CA PHE A 18 -20.72 4.21 -9.82
C PHE A 18 -20.41 5.67 -9.51
N ASP A 19 -20.14 5.95 -8.24
CA ASP A 19 -19.43 7.16 -7.86
C ASP A 19 -18.00 7.05 -8.41
N GLU A 20 -17.70 7.85 -9.43
CA GLU A 20 -16.40 7.82 -10.11
C GLU A 20 -15.24 8.13 -9.16
N LYS A 21 -15.47 8.97 -8.14
CA LYS A 21 -14.45 9.31 -7.14
C LYS A 21 -14.15 8.09 -6.28
N ASN A 22 -15.18 7.45 -5.75
CA ASN A 22 -15.05 6.26 -4.92
C ASN A 22 -14.42 5.10 -5.70
N LEU A 23 -14.81 4.93 -6.97
CA LEU A 23 -14.21 3.91 -7.84
C LEU A 23 -12.71 4.16 -8.07
N LYS A 24 -12.30 5.40 -8.35
CA LYS A 24 -10.88 5.76 -8.51
C LYS A 24 -10.09 5.51 -7.22
N GLU A 25 -10.62 5.90 -6.07
CA GLU A 25 -9.99 5.64 -4.77
C GLU A 25 -9.83 4.14 -4.49
N CYS A 26 -10.86 3.34 -4.79
CA CYS A 26 -10.82 1.89 -4.64
C CYS A 26 -9.79 1.23 -5.57
N LEU A 27 -9.70 1.68 -6.82
CA LEU A 27 -8.69 1.21 -7.77
C LEU A 27 -7.28 1.53 -7.29
N HIS A 28 -7.06 2.76 -6.86
CA HIS A 28 -5.77 3.20 -6.34
C HIS A 28 -5.36 2.40 -5.10
N GLN A 29 -6.27 2.18 -4.14
CA GLN A 29 -5.98 1.32 -2.98
C GLN A 29 -5.69 -0.13 -3.37
N TYR A 30 -6.38 -0.64 -4.40
CA TYR A 30 -6.11 -1.98 -4.91
C TYR A 30 -4.69 -2.08 -5.50
N GLU A 31 -4.27 -1.09 -6.29
CA GLU A 31 -2.93 -1.03 -6.87
C GLU A 31 -1.85 -0.95 -5.79
N ILE A 32 -1.99 -0.05 -4.81
CA ILE A 32 -1.09 0.03 -3.64
C ILE A 32 -0.95 -1.34 -2.97
N LYS A 33 -2.06 -2.07 -2.77
CA LYS A 33 -2.02 -3.40 -2.15
C LYS A 33 -1.28 -4.43 -3.00
N GLN A 34 -1.39 -4.37 -4.33
CA GLN A 34 -0.67 -5.28 -5.21
C GLN A 34 0.83 -4.98 -5.18
N HIS A 35 1.21 -3.71 -5.34
CA HIS A 35 2.62 -3.28 -5.29
C HIS A 35 3.26 -3.59 -3.93
N ALA A 36 2.53 -3.37 -2.84
CA ALA A 36 2.98 -3.71 -1.50
C ALA A 36 3.26 -5.21 -1.35
N ARG A 37 2.39 -6.08 -1.86
CA ARG A 37 2.60 -7.54 -1.80
C ARG A 37 3.83 -7.97 -2.58
N GLU A 38 4.00 -7.44 -3.79
CA GLU A 38 5.16 -7.73 -4.63
C GLU A 38 6.49 -7.34 -3.94
N LEU A 39 6.54 -6.16 -3.35
CA LEU A 39 7.73 -5.68 -2.64
C LEU A 39 7.95 -6.39 -1.30
N ILE A 40 6.90 -6.79 -0.59
CA ILE A 40 7.01 -7.65 0.60
C ILE A 40 7.63 -9.00 0.21
N ASP A 41 7.16 -9.62 -0.87
CA ASP A 41 7.68 -10.90 -1.34
C ASP A 41 9.15 -10.78 -1.77
N LEU A 42 9.51 -9.67 -2.41
CA LEU A 42 10.90 -9.34 -2.73
C LEU A 42 11.76 -9.19 -1.46
N ALA A 43 11.29 -8.43 -0.47
CA ALA A 43 11.99 -8.25 0.79
C ALA A 43 12.19 -9.57 1.55
N LYS A 44 11.17 -10.45 1.56
CA LYS A 44 11.27 -11.80 2.14
C LYS A 44 12.28 -12.68 1.42
N LYS A 45 12.29 -12.66 0.07
CA LYS A 45 13.27 -13.41 -0.74
C LYS A 45 14.71 -12.98 -0.46
N LYS A 46 14.91 -11.75 0.01
CA LYS A 46 16.22 -11.18 0.38
C LYS A 46 16.48 -11.21 1.88
N GLU A 47 15.64 -11.93 2.64
CA GLU A 47 15.76 -12.10 4.10
C GLU A 47 15.79 -10.76 4.86
N LEU A 48 15.11 -9.73 4.32
CA LEU A 48 14.99 -8.45 4.99
C LEU A 48 14.03 -8.55 6.17
N ASP A 49 14.43 -7.96 7.28
CA ASP A 49 13.63 -7.88 8.49
C ASP A 49 12.53 -6.81 8.34
N LEU A 50 11.33 -7.28 7.97
CA LEU A 50 10.13 -6.45 7.82
C LEU A 50 9.70 -5.77 9.12
N SER A 51 10.19 -6.19 10.30
CA SER A 51 9.88 -5.48 11.54
C SER A 51 10.54 -4.10 11.60
N LYS A 52 11.64 -3.89 10.86
CA LYS A 52 12.41 -2.64 10.88
C LYS A 52 11.70 -1.53 10.10
N ASP A 53 11.60 -0.38 10.74
CA ASP A 53 11.01 0.83 10.15
C ASP A 53 11.70 1.28 8.85
N ILE A 54 13.02 1.14 8.76
CA ILE A 54 13.77 1.50 7.56
C ILE A 54 13.34 0.64 6.37
N VAL A 55 13.15 -0.68 6.57
CA VAL A 55 12.72 -1.61 5.52
C VAL A 55 11.30 -1.26 5.07
N LYS A 56 10.38 -1.04 6.00
CA LYS A 56 9.00 -0.62 5.70
C LYS A 56 8.95 0.72 4.96
N ALA A 57 9.76 1.68 5.38
CA ALA A 57 9.81 2.99 4.75
C ALA A 57 10.40 2.91 3.33
N SER A 58 11.43 2.10 3.11
CA SER A 58 11.98 1.85 1.77
C SER A 58 10.95 1.19 0.86
N ILE A 59 10.22 0.18 1.34
CA ILE A 59 9.12 -0.44 0.59
C ILE A 59 8.07 0.61 0.22
N ALA A 60 7.58 1.38 1.20
CA ALA A 60 6.56 2.40 0.96
C ALA A 60 7.03 3.48 -0.03
N ALA A 61 8.28 3.92 0.05
CA ALA A 61 8.86 4.87 -0.90
C ALA A 61 8.91 4.31 -2.33
N VAL A 62 9.20 3.02 -2.50
CA VAL A 62 9.14 2.38 -3.83
C VAL A 62 7.70 2.26 -4.32
N ILE A 63 6.72 1.97 -3.46
CA ILE A 63 5.29 1.94 -3.84
C ILE A 63 4.84 3.32 -4.35
N ILE A 64 5.23 4.41 -3.67
CA ILE A 64 4.87 5.78 -4.05
C ILE A 64 5.37 6.11 -5.46
N ASN A 65 6.55 5.60 -5.84
CA ASN A 65 7.20 5.87 -7.12
C ASN A 65 7.22 4.63 -8.03
N TYR A 66 6.23 3.75 -7.89
CA TYR A 66 6.29 2.42 -8.48
C TYR A 66 6.40 2.45 -10.01
N ASP A 67 5.59 3.29 -10.65
CA ASP A 67 5.55 3.40 -12.11
C ASP A 67 6.87 3.89 -12.70
N ASP A 68 7.61 4.73 -11.96
CA ASP A 68 8.92 5.24 -12.37
C ASP A 68 10.07 4.25 -12.12
N LEU A 69 9.87 3.27 -11.23
CA LEU A 69 10.92 2.36 -10.74
C LEU A 69 10.70 0.89 -11.14
N LYS A 70 9.65 0.60 -11.93
CA LYS A 70 9.17 -0.76 -12.18
C LYS A 70 10.24 -1.75 -12.67
N ASP A 71 11.22 -1.28 -13.42
CA ASP A 71 12.28 -2.13 -13.97
C ASP A 71 13.47 -2.33 -13.01
N ASP A 72 13.54 -1.59 -11.89
CA ASP A 72 14.63 -1.62 -10.92
C ASP A 72 14.15 -1.49 -9.46
N LEU A 73 13.04 -2.16 -9.14
CA LEU A 73 12.43 -2.14 -7.81
C LEU A 73 13.38 -2.60 -6.70
N GLU A 74 14.18 -3.63 -7.00
CA GLU A 74 15.13 -4.20 -6.05
C GLU A 74 16.23 -3.20 -5.69
N ALA A 75 17.00 -2.70 -6.65
CA ALA A 75 18.11 -1.81 -6.33
C ALA A 75 17.61 -0.51 -5.70
N SER A 76 16.46 -0.01 -6.14
CA SER A 76 15.80 1.15 -5.55
C SER A 76 15.48 0.96 -4.08
N MET A 77 14.87 -0.19 -3.71
CA MET A 77 14.59 -0.52 -2.31
C MET A 77 15.87 -0.56 -1.48
N PHE A 78 16.93 -1.21 -1.97
CA PHE A 78 18.20 -1.31 -1.24
C PHE A 78 18.92 0.04 -1.11
N ASN A 79 18.86 0.89 -2.13
CA ASN A 79 19.45 2.21 -2.09
C ASN A 79 18.73 3.11 -1.09
N LEU A 80 17.40 3.03 -1.01
CA LEU A 80 16.61 3.79 -0.05
C LEU A 80 16.89 3.37 1.40
N MET A 81 17.22 2.10 1.66
CA MET A 81 17.61 1.68 3.02
C MET A 81 18.91 2.34 3.50
N LYS A 82 19.78 2.78 2.57
CA LYS A 82 21.02 3.51 2.90
C LYS A 82 20.74 4.98 3.24
N VAL A 83 19.59 5.51 2.81
CA VAL A 83 19.16 6.90 3.08
C VAL A 83 18.40 6.93 4.40
N SER A 84 19.14 7.03 5.51
CA SER A 84 18.57 7.16 6.86
C SER A 84 18.40 8.62 7.27
N ASP A 85 17.60 9.39 6.53
CA ASP A 85 17.21 10.74 6.96
C ASP A 85 15.93 10.67 7.82
N PRO A 86 15.96 11.14 9.09
CA PRO A 86 14.80 11.07 9.97
C PRO A 86 13.57 11.86 9.49
N ILE A 87 13.76 12.95 8.74
CA ILE A 87 12.66 13.77 8.19
C ILE A 87 11.99 13.00 7.05
N ILE A 88 12.79 12.37 6.18
CA ILE A 88 12.28 11.54 5.08
C ILE A 88 11.47 10.36 5.65
N LEU A 89 12.03 9.63 6.62
CA LEU A 89 11.35 8.52 7.27
C LEU A 89 10.03 8.95 7.92
N LYS A 90 10.01 10.07 8.65
CA LYS A 90 8.78 10.61 9.25
C LYS A 90 7.74 11.00 8.21
N THR A 91 8.18 11.48 7.05
CA THR A 91 7.29 11.87 5.95
C THR A 91 6.65 10.65 5.32
N ILE A 92 7.45 9.65 4.96
CA ILE A 92 6.96 8.38 4.39
C ILE A 92 5.96 7.71 5.34
N LYS A 93 6.23 7.69 6.65
CA LYS A 93 5.32 7.08 7.64
C LYS A 93 3.92 7.69 7.69
N LYS A 94 3.70 8.89 7.15
CA LYS A 94 2.39 9.56 7.11
C LYS A 94 1.57 9.21 5.86
N THR A 95 2.22 8.64 4.85
CA THR A 95 1.61 8.29 3.55
C THR A 95 0.61 7.16 3.68
N GLU A 96 -0.27 7.02 2.70
CA GLU A 96 -1.29 5.96 2.71
C GLU A 96 -0.66 4.61 2.38
N GLU A 97 0.34 4.58 1.52
CA GLU A 97 1.16 3.44 1.13
C GLU A 97 1.79 2.79 2.36
N PHE A 98 2.38 3.60 3.25
CA PHE A 98 2.95 3.09 4.50
C PHE A 98 1.88 2.51 5.43
N LYS A 99 0.70 3.15 5.54
CA LYS A 99 -0.40 2.60 6.36
C LYS A 99 -0.93 1.29 5.79
N GLN A 100 -1.16 1.22 4.48
CA GLN A 100 -1.61 0.00 3.80
C GLN A 100 -0.58 -1.11 3.98
N LEU A 101 0.72 -0.79 3.91
CA LEU A 101 1.78 -1.73 4.22
C LEU A 101 1.66 -2.29 5.64
N LEU A 102 1.46 -1.43 6.65
CA LEU A 102 1.24 -1.88 8.03
C LEU A 102 -0.01 -2.76 8.17
N TYR A 103 -1.10 -2.45 7.46
CA TYR A 103 -2.30 -3.30 7.45
C TYR A 103 -2.01 -4.68 6.87
N ILE A 104 -1.26 -4.76 5.77
CA ILE A 104 -0.89 -6.04 5.14
C ILE A 104 0.02 -6.87 6.06
N LEU A 105 0.92 -6.21 6.79
CA LEU A 105 1.82 -6.87 7.75
C LEU A 105 1.11 -7.25 9.06
N GLY A 106 -0.14 -6.85 9.27
CA GLY A 106 -0.89 -7.09 10.52
C GLY A 106 -0.43 -6.21 11.69
N GLU A 107 0.32 -5.15 11.42
CA GLU A 107 0.85 -4.23 12.43
C GLU A 107 -0.01 -2.97 12.63
N ALA A 108 -0.98 -2.74 11.75
CA ALA A 108 -1.90 -1.63 11.92
C ALA A 108 -2.82 -1.88 13.14
N VAL A 109 -2.76 -0.99 14.13
CA VAL A 109 -3.77 -0.94 15.19
C VAL A 109 -5.07 -0.44 14.56
N ASP A 110 -6.03 -1.34 14.31
CA ASP A 110 -7.36 -0.96 13.85
C ASP A 110 -8.09 -0.21 14.96
N ARG A 111 -7.93 1.12 15.00
CA ARG A 111 -8.59 1.98 16.00
C ARG A 111 -10.11 2.01 15.85
N ARG A 112 -10.71 1.44 14.79
CA ARG A 112 -12.17 1.34 14.66
C ARG A 112 -12.75 0.37 15.69
N SER A 113 -12.03 -0.69 16.03
CA SER A 113 -12.41 -1.64 17.09
C SER A 113 -12.48 -1.02 18.49
N TYR A 114 -11.76 0.08 18.73
CA TYR A 114 -11.68 0.76 20.02
C TYR A 114 -12.92 1.64 20.32
N TYR A 115 -13.62 2.13 19.29
CA TYR A 115 -14.83 2.94 19.46
C TYR A 115 -16.10 2.08 19.58
N SER A 116 -16.10 0.86 19.06
CA SER A 116 -17.22 -0.08 19.19
C SER A 116 -17.45 -0.56 20.64
N GLN A 117 -16.40 -0.59 21.46
CA GLN A 117 -16.49 -1.01 22.87
C GLN A 117 -16.93 0.10 23.83
N LYS A 118 -16.89 1.38 23.41
CA LYS A 118 -17.22 2.52 24.29
C LYS A 118 -18.69 2.93 24.29
N HIS A 119 -19.51 2.37 23.39
CA HIS A 119 -20.93 2.71 23.26
C HIS A 119 -21.88 1.52 23.42
N SER A 120 -21.41 0.42 24.00
CA SER A 120 -22.28 -0.64 24.53
C SER A 120 -22.54 -0.38 26.02
N TYR A 121 -23.42 0.57 26.31
CA TYR A 121 -24.11 0.70 27.59
C TYR A 121 -25.60 0.74 27.32
#